data_AF-A0A9X2J821-F1
#
_entry.id   AF-A0A9X2J821-F1
#
_cell.length_a   1.000
_cell.length_b   1.000
_cell.length_c   1.000
_cell.angle_alpha   90.00
_cell.angle_beta   90.00
_cell.angle_gamma   90.00
#
_symmetry.space_group_name_H-M   'P 1'
#
loop_
_entity.id
_entity.type
_entity.pdbx_description
1 polymer ?
#
loop_
_entity_poly.entity_id
_entity_poly.type
_entity_poly.pdbx_seq_one_letter_code
_entity_poly.pdbx_strand_id
1 'polypeptide(L)'
;MPDYWESYYGLNINSAEDALFSLDGDGLSNLLEFQLKTNPIREDTDFDGVNDDLDLWPLGWSKSINSDQNGIPAPWELNRGLSDNDAHDATRDDDNDGLTNLQEYQAGTCIDLADNDFDGVSDGEDVAPLNGAYRFDIDEDGLPQAWEEQYQLNIGYDDAGDDLDNDGLTNLQEYQAGTDPHNPDSDGDGVFVGEDTHPADARYSRDEDGDGMADEWEQEHGLYSTDPLDAIFDFDADGLSNLQEYQLGTDPQVADSDRDGINDGEDRHPLDARYRLDQDGDGLPEMWEMQYGLSDSNTEDGLSDWDNDGLTSVLEFELGTNPINPDTGGDDIPDAEDPSPAGEAGSEELAF
;
A
#
# COMPACT_ATOMS: atom_id res chain seq x y z
N MET A 1 -8.30 23.77 -20.89
CA MET A 1 -6.90 23.95 -20.45
C MET A 1 -6.42 25.33 -20.91
N PRO A 2 -5.27 25.86 -20.49
CA PRO A 2 -4.78 27.14 -21.00
C PRO A 2 -4.31 27.07 -22.46
N ASP A 3 -4.59 28.09 -23.28
CA ASP A 3 -4.21 28.15 -24.71
C ASP A 3 -2.71 27.84 -24.95
N TYR A 4 -1.83 28.22 -24.01
CA TYR A 4 -0.39 27.97 -24.14
C TYR A 4 -0.04 26.49 -23.98
N TRP A 5 -0.72 25.79 -23.08
CA TRP A 5 -0.52 24.38 -22.81
C TRP A 5 -1.10 23.55 -23.95
N GLU A 6 -2.32 23.90 -24.39
CA GLU A 6 -2.95 23.30 -25.56
C GLU A 6 -2.07 23.45 -26.81
N SER A 7 -1.54 24.65 -27.07
CA SER A 7 -0.64 24.87 -28.20
C SER A 7 0.70 24.12 -28.07
N TYR A 8 1.17 23.83 -26.85
CA TYR A 8 2.45 23.14 -26.62
C TYR A 8 2.36 21.66 -26.99
N TYR A 9 1.27 21.00 -26.58
CA TYR A 9 1.00 19.58 -26.85
C TYR A 9 0.26 19.32 -28.17
N GLY A 10 -0.04 20.37 -28.93
CA GLY A 10 -0.65 20.24 -30.27
C GLY A 10 -2.16 20.08 -30.26
N LEU A 11 -2.79 20.40 -29.13
CA LEU A 11 -4.23 20.50 -28.95
C LEU A 11 -4.79 21.77 -29.60
N ASN A 12 -6.10 21.77 -29.85
CA ASN A 12 -6.79 22.84 -30.53
C ASN A 12 -7.26 23.90 -29.55
N ILE A 13 -6.52 25.01 -29.48
CA ILE A 13 -6.82 26.19 -28.63
C ILE A 13 -8.21 26.84 -28.82
N ASN A 14 -9.00 26.42 -29.82
CA ASN A 14 -10.36 26.92 -30.07
C ASN A 14 -11.45 25.87 -29.80
N SER A 15 -11.08 24.73 -29.24
CA SER A 15 -11.96 23.61 -28.91
C SER A 15 -11.81 23.30 -27.42
N ALA A 16 -12.91 22.89 -26.81
CA ALA A 16 -12.91 22.34 -25.46
C ALA A 16 -13.16 20.82 -25.48
N GLU A 17 -13.47 20.24 -26.65
CA GLU A 17 -13.75 18.80 -26.79
C GLU A 17 -12.49 17.96 -26.60
N ASP A 18 -11.34 18.55 -26.87
CA ASP A 18 -10.02 17.95 -26.73
C ASP A 18 -9.49 17.96 -25.31
N ALA A 19 -10.22 18.55 -24.37
CA ALA A 19 -10.02 18.33 -22.96
C ALA A 19 -10.42 16.91 -22.50
N LEU A 20 -11.33 16.25 -23.23
CA LEU A 20 -12.07 15.07 -22.75
C LEU A 20 -11.55 13.72 -23.27
N PHE A 21 -10.52 13.70 -24.12
CA PHE A 21 -9.94 12.46 -24.61
C PHE A 21 -8.48 12.35 -24.15
N SER A 22 -7.99 11.13 -24.01
CA SER A 22 -6.58 10.81 -23.76
C SER A 22 -5.81 10.88 -25.08
N LEU A 23 -4.63 11.54 -25.11
CA LEU A 23 -3.84 11.69 -26.33
C LEU A 23 -2.91 10.49 -26.58
N ASP A 24 -2.37 9.93 -25.51
CA ASP A 24 -1.48 8.79 -25.45
C ASP A 24 -2.24 7.48 -25.27
N GLY A 25 -3.38 7.50 -24.59
CA GLY A 25 -4.31 6.38 -24.49
C GLY A 25 -4.17 5.57 -23.22
N ASP A 26 -3.53 6.11 -22.18
CA ASP A 26 -3.41 5.52 -20.85
C ASP A 26 -4.77 5.42 -20.14
N GLY A 27 -5.66 6.40 -20.31
CA GLY A 27 -6.91 6.48 -19.57
C GLY A 27 -7.18 7.88 -19.02
N LEU A 28 -6.15 8.69 -18.86
CA LEU A 28 -6.26 10.08 -18.41
C LEU A 28 -6.66 10.99 -19.56
N SER A 29 -7.64 11.86 -19.33
CA SER A 29 -7.99 12.89 -20.31
C SER A 29 -6.94 14.01 -20.33
N ASN A 30 -6.76 14.72 -21.45
CA ASN A 30 -5.82 15.86 -21.48
C ASN A 30 -6.08 16.91 -20.39
N LEU A 31 -7.34 17.08 -19.97
CA LEU A 31 -7.68 17.96 -18.86
C LEU A 31 -7.10 17.46 -17.54
N LEU A 32 -7.22 16.17 -17.30
CA LEU A 32 -6.76 15.50 -16.11
C LEU A 32 -5.23 15.54 -16.03
N GLU A 33 -4.55 15.29 -17.14
CA GLU A 33 -3.10 15.39 -17.19
C GLU A 33 -2.58 16.81 -16.96
N PHE A 34 -3.32 17.81 -17.46
CA PHE A 34 -3.01 19.20 -17.13
C PHE A 34 -3.13 19.48 -15.63
N GLN A 35 -4.04 18.82 -14.92
CA GLN A 35 -4.28 19.01 -13.49
C GLN A 35 -3.23 18.28 -12.66
N LEU A 36 -2.99 17.00 -12.94
CA LEU A 36 -1.96 16.16 -12.30
C LEU A 36 -0.54 16.59 -12.68
N LYS A 37 -0.38 17.57 -13.58
CA LYS A 37 0.90 18.04 -14.13
C LYS A 37 1.67 16.94 -14.89
N THR A 38 0.96 15.88 -15.27
CA THR A 38 1.44 14.79 -16.11
C THR A 38 1.48 15.20 -17.58
N ASN A 39 1.97 14.31 -18.43
CA ASN A 39 2.40 14.63 -19.77
C ASN A 39 1.47 14.02 -20.84
N PRO A 40 0.63 14.83 -21.50
CA PRO A 40 -0.46 14.43 -22.41
C PRO A 40 -0.06 13.89 -23.77
N ILE A 41 1.13 13.34 -23.86
CA ILE A 41 1.63 12.62 -25.02
C ILE A 41 2.46 11.41 -24.58
N ARG A 42 2.40 11.05 -23.30
CA ARG A 42 3.14 9.97 -22.68
C ARG A 42 2.25 9.32 -21.63
N GLU A 43 2.04 8.03 -21.81
CA GLU A 43 1.32 7.18 -20.87
C GLU A 43 2.00 7.11 -19.48
N ASP A 44 3.28 7.48 -19.36
CA ASP A 44 4.10 7.44 -18.15
C ASP A 44 4.99 8.70 -18.13
N THR A 45 4.72 9.60 -17.19
CA THR A 45 5.26 10.96 -17.12
C THR A 45 6.67 11.02 -16.58
N ASP A 46 6.92 10.32 -15.47
CA ASP A 46 8.15 10.34 -14.71
C ASP A 46 9.10 9.18 -15.06
N PHE A 47 8.67 8.32 -15.98
CA PHE A 47 9.39 7.20 -16.60
C PHE A 47 9.70 6.06 -15.67
N ASP A 48 8.76 5.84 -14.77
CA ASP A 48 8.93 4.95 -13.67
C ASP A 48 8.38 3.55 -13.99
N GLY A 49 7.62 3.43 -15.08
CA GLY A 49 7.14 2.17 -15.64
C GLY A 49 5.68 1.85 -15.30
N VAL A 50 5.01 2.69 -14.52
CA VAL A 50 3.56 2.65 -14.30
C VAL A 50 2.90 3.75 -15.12
N ASN A 51 1.76 3.46 -15.74
CA ASN A 51 1.06 4.49 -16.50
C ASN A 51 0.41 5.49 -15.53
N ASP A 52 0.35 6.76 -15.92
CA ASP A 52 -0.14 7.86 -15.08
C ASP A 52 -1.57 7.63 -14.54
N ASP A 53 -2.40 6.80 -15.21
CA ASP A 53 -3.76 6.44 -14.77
C ASP A 53 -3.81 5.41 -13.64
N LEU A 54 -2.75 4.63 -13.49
CA LEU A 54 -2.59 3.58 -12.47
C LEU A 54 -1.54 3.93 -11.43
N ASP A 55 -0.75 4.97 -11.67
CA ASP A 55 0.33 5.38 -10.80
C ASP A 55 -0.19 6.22 -9.64
N LEU A 56 0.13 5.81 -8.41
CA LEU A 56 -0.17 6.57 -7.19
C LEU A 56 0.74 7.81 -7.07
N TRP A 57 1.85 7.85 -7.81
CA TRP A 57 2.89 8.87 -7.72
C TRP A 57 3.39 9.36 -9.09
N PRO A 58 2.51 9.86 -9.99
CA PRO A 58 2.79 10.10 -11.42
C PRO A 58 3.82 11.20 -11.75
N LEU A 59 4.40 11.82 -10.72
CA LEU A 59 5.49 12.81 -10.83
C LEU A 59 6.76 12.36 -10.08
N GLY A 60 6.65 11.30 -9.29
CA GLY A 60 7.59 10.84 -8.30
C GLY A 60 8.51 9.77 -8.86
N TRP A 61 9.42 10.17 -9.75
CA TRP A 61 10.41 9.32 -10.43
C TRP A 61 10.94 8.19 -9.55
N SER A 62 11.28 8.43 -8.28
CA SER A 62 11.91 7.40 -7.43
C SER A 62 10.96 6.36 -6.86
N LYS A 63 9.64 6.60 -6.82
CA LYS A 63 8.68 5.69 -6.19
C LYS A 63 8.26 4.55 -7.12
N SER A 64 8.25 4.84 -8.40
CA SER A 64 7.95 3.95 -9.49
C SER A 64 9.05 3.13 -10.15
N ILE A 65 10.27 3.72 -10.29
CA ILE A 65 11.28 3.29 -11.28
C ILE A 65 11.36 1.79 -11.28
N ASN A 66 11.04 1.19 -12.39
CA ASN A 66 11.15 -0.23 -12.63
C ASN A 66 11.75 -0.29 -14.03
N SER A 67 13.05 0.03 -14.13
CA SER A 67 13.77 0.26 -15.38
C SER A 67 13.75 -0.97 -16.29
N ASP A 68 13.47 -2.15 -15.74
CA ASP A 68 13.34 -3.40 -16.46
C ASP A 68 11.88 -3.89 -16.63
N GLN A 69 10.91 -3.14 -16.09
CA GLN A 69 9.45 -3.31 -16.21
C GLN A 69 8.95 -4.68 -15.74
N ASN A 70 9.54 -5.19 -14.66
CA ASN A 70 9.26 -6.53 -14.14
C ASN A 70 8.11 -6.58 -13.12
N GLY A 71 7.77 -5.43 -12.53
CA GLY A 71 6.65 -5.23 -11.61
C GLY A 71 7.07 -4.93 -10.17
N ILE A 72 8.37 -4.89 -9.92
CA ILE A 72 9.00 -4.55 -8.65
C ILE A 72 9.66 -3.16 -8.79
N PRO A 73 9.44 -2.22 -7.87
CA PRO A 73 10.11 -0.92 -7.91
C PRO A 73 11.60 -1.01 -7.55
N ALA A 74 12.43 -0.22 -8.21
CA ALA A 74 13.87 -0.10 -8.05
C ALA A 74 14.32 0.21 -6.63
N PRO A 75 13.67 1.10 -5.86
CA PRO A 75 14.03 1.25 -4.46
C PRO A 75 13.87 -0.07 -3.70
N TRP A 76 12.79 -0.81 -3.97
CA TRP A 76 12.56 -2.11 -3.35
C TRP A 76 13.61 -3.14 -3.79
N GLU A 77 13.92 -3.19 -5.10
CA GLU A 77 14.93 -4.09 -5.66
C GLU A 77 16.33 -3.80 -5.12
N LEU A 78 16.76 -2.53 -5.17
CA LEU A 78 18.06 -2.11 -4.66
C LEU A 78 18.18 -2.40 -3.16
N ASN A 79 17.10 -2.20 -2.40
CA ASN A 79 17.10 -2.48 -0.98
C ASN A 79 17.22 -3.97 -0.65
N ARG A 80 16.75 -4.84 -1.54
CA ARG A 80 16.88 -6.31 -1.40
C ARG A 80 18.02 -6.90 -2.21
N GLY A 81 18.96 -6.07 -2.68
CA GLY A 81 20.13 -6.50 -3.44
C GLY A 81 19.82 -7.06 -4.84
N LEU A 82 18.61 -6.82 -5.33
CA LEU A 82 18.17 -7.05 -6.70
C LEU A 82 18.62 -5.89 -7.60
N SER A 83 18.45 -6.08 -8.91
CA SER A 83 18.94 -5.16 -9.91
C SER A 83 17.80 -4.68 -10.78
N ASP A 84 17.43 -3.42 -10.61
CA ASP A 84 16.49 -2.66 -11.44
C ASP A 84 16.72 -2.71 -12.96
N ASN A 85 17.87 -3.20 -13.43
CA ASN A 85 18.15 -3.39 -14.85
C ASN A 85 18.10 -4.87 -15.30
N ASP A 86 17.60 -5.80 -14.49
CA ASP A 86 17.56 -7.23 -14.77
C ASP A 86 16.23 -7.91 -14.41
N ALA A 87 15.23 -7.74 -15.29
CA ALA A 87 13.88 -8.27 -15.11
C ALA A 87 13.74 -9.78 -14.84
N HIS A 88 14.82 -10.55 -14.91
CA HIS A 88 14.82 -11.95 -14.53
C HIS A 88 14.83 -12.17 -13.02
N ASP A 89 15.29 -11.21 -12.22
CA ASP A 89 15.28 -11.32 -10.77
C ASP A 89 13.86 -11.35 -10.20
N ALA A 90 12.93 -10.57 -10.74
CA ALA A 90 11.50 -10.68 -10.41
C ALA A 90 10.90 -12.07 -10.64
N THR A 91 11.46 -12.86 -11.55
CA THR A 91 11.01 -14.24 -11.83
C THR A 91 11.87 -15.31 -11.14
N ARG A 92 12.90 -14.88 -10.41
CA ARG A 92 13.72 -15.74 -9.57
C ARG A 92 12.92 -16.09 -8.32
N ASP A 93 13.29 -17.21 -7.75
CA ASP A 93 12.77 -17.76 -6.50
C ASP A 93 14.05 -17.97 -5.67
N ASP A 94 14.38 -16.98 -4.85
CA ASP A 94 15.71 -16.83 -4.26
C ASP A 94 15.94 -17.74 -3.06
N ASP A 95 14.90 -17.96 -2.29
CA ASP A 95 14.85 -18.82 -1.12
C ASP A 95 14.33 -20.24 -1.42
N ASN A 96 13.76 -20.46 -2.62
CA ASN A 96 13.21 -21.75 -3.11
C ASN A 96 11.95 -22.20 -2.38
N ASP A 97 11.10 -21.24 -2.02
CA ASP A 97 9.85 -21.42 -1.29
C ASP A 97 8.64 -21.67 -2.22
N GLY A 98 8.78 -21.31 -3.51
CA GLY A 98 7.77 -21.46 -4.55
C GLY A 98 7.13 -20.16 -5.02
N LEU A 99 7.39 -19.04 -4.36
CA LEU A 99 7.12 -17.68 -4.84
C LEU A 99 8.29 -17.17 -5.68
N THR A 100 7.97 -16.34 -6.66
CA THR A 100 8.99 -15.50 -7.30
C THR A 100 9.19 -14.21 -6.51
N ASN A 101 10.34 -13.56 -6.61
CA ASN A 101 10.61 -12.27 -5.95
C ASN A 101 9.51 -11.21 -6.18
N LEU A 102 8.84 -11.22 -7.34
CA LEU A 102 7.67 -10.36 -7.61
C LEU A 102 6.44 -10.73 -6.77
N GLN A 103 6.18 -12.02 -6.60
CA GLN A 103 5.08 -12.50 -5.77
C GLN A 103 5.37 -12.22 -4.29
N GLU A 104 6.62 -12.28 -3.88
CA GLU A 104 7.03 -11.91 -2.53
C GLU A 104 6.87 -10.42 -2.27
N TYR A 105 7.28 -9.57 -3.23
CA TYR A 105 6.96 -8.13 -3.19
C TYR A 105 5.45 -7.88 -3.00
N GLN A 106 4.61 -8.61 -3.72
CA GLN A 106 3.16 -8.49 -3.62
C GLN A 106 2.59 -9.04 -2.30
N ALA A 107 3.21 -10.06 -1.73
CA ALA A 107 2.82 -10.66 -0.46
C ALA A 107 3.38 -9.92 0.76
N GLY A 108 4.35 -9.01 0.55
CA GLY A 108 5.09 -8.36 1.62
C GLY A 108 6.13 -9.27 2.29
N THR A 109 6.47 -10.40 1.67
CA THR A 109 7.42 -11.39 2.21
C THR A 109 8.85 -11.07 1.76
N CYS A 110 9.83 -11.56 2.52
CA CYS A 110 11.25 -11.35 2.25
C CYS A 110 11.80 -12.37 1.24
N ILE A 111 12.45 -11.87 0.17
CA ILE A 111 12.96 -12.69 -0.96
C ILE A 111 14.00 -13.75 -0.62
N ASP A 112 14.58 -13.68 0.56
CA ASP A 112 15.65 -14.55 1.02
C ASP A 112 15.24 -15.41 2.22
N LEU A 113 13.94 -15.40 2.58
CA LEU A 113 13.39 -16.11 3.72
C LEU A 113 12.16 -16.93 3.32
N ALA A 114 12.36 -18.23 3.18
CA ALA A 114 11.34 -19.16 2.70
C ALA A 114 10.12 -19.38 3.63
N ASP A 115 10.05 -18.73 4.78
CA ASP A 115 9.06 -18.93 5.85
C ASP A 115 9.11 -17.67 6.73
N ASN A 116 8.41 -16.61 6.29
CA ASN A 116 8.51 -15.27 6.88
C ASN A 116 7.90 -15.17 8.28
N ASP A 117 6.93 -16.02 8.60
CA ASP A 117 6.28 -16.04 9.92
C ASP A 117 6.73 -17.20 10.83
N PHE A 118 7.67 -18.01 10.34
CA PHE A 118 8.33 -19.11 11.03
C PHE A 118 7.39 -20.18 11.57
N ASP A 119 6.22 -20.32 10.96
CA ASP A 119 5.26 -21.33 11.38
C ASP A 119 5.67 -22.75 10.92
N GLY A 120 6.58 -22.82 9.95
CA GLY A 120 7.09 -24.05 9.35
C GLY A 120 6.34 -24.50 8.09
N VAL A 121 5.52 -23.64 7.52
CA VAL A 121 4.99 -23.66 6.15
C VAL A 121 5.73 -22.57 5.38
N SER A 122 6.09 -22.85 4.13
CA SER A 122 6.82 -21.86 3.33
C SER A 122 5.85 -20.87 2.70
N ASP A 123 6.26 -19.62 2.46
CA ASP A 123 5.34 -18.56 2.02
C ASP A 123 4.58 -18.92 0.74
N GLY A 124 5.23 -19.61 -0.20
CA GLY A 124 4.59 -20.10 -1.43
C GLY A 124 3.51 -21.17 -1.25
N GLU A 125 3.44 -21.78 -0.07
CA GLU A 125 2.39 -22.73 0.34
C GLU A 125 1.54 -22.18 1.50
N ASP A 126 1.87 -21.01 2.05
CA ASP A 126 1.18 -20.38 3.17
C ASP A 126 0.03 -19.48 2.69
N VAL A 127 -1.10 -19.55 3.40
CA VAL A 127 -2.26 -18.69 3.14
C VAL A 127 -2.15 -17.34 3.83
N ALA A 128 -1.26 -17.20 4.80
CA ALA A 128 -0.98 -15.96 5.52
C ALA A 128 0.51 -15.91 5.90
N PRO A 129 1.42 -15.76 4.93
CA PRO A 129 2.87 -15.92 5.09
C PRO A 129 3.56 -14.92 6.05
N LEU A 130 2.80 -14.00 6.64
CA LEU A 130 3.26 -13.02 7.62
C LEU A 130 2.62 -13.25 8.99
N ASN A 131 1.89 -14.36 9.19
CA ASN A 131 1.13 -14.61 10.41
C ASN A 131 1.05 -16.10 10.75
N GLY A 132 2.01 -16.56 11.55
CA GLY A 132 2.18 -17.98 11.85
C GLY A 132 1.10 -18.62 12.73
N ALA A 133 0.10 -17.84 13.14
CA ALA A 133 -1.12 -18.38 13.74
C ALA A 133 -1.97 -19.16 12.70
N TYR A 134 -1.81 -18.87 11.42
CA TYR A 134 -2.68 -19.33 10.34
C TYR A 134 -2.19 -20.60 9.63
N ARG A 135 -1.05 -21.16 10.06
CA ARG A 135 -0.50 -22.46 9.64
C ARG A 135 -1.46 -23.62 9.43
N PHE A 136 -2.34 -23.80 10.41
CA PHE A 136 -3.04 -25.07 10.59
C PHE A 136 -4.40 -24.94 9.95
N ASP A 137 -4.64 -25.67 8.87
CA ASP A 137 -5.98 -25.94 8.34
C ASP A 137 -6.26 -27.43 8.60
N ILE A 138 -7.18 -27.74 9.51
CA ILE A 138 -7.38 -29.10 10.02
C ILE A 138 -8.23 -29.96 9.07
N ASP A 139 -9.11 -29.34 8.30
CA ASP A 139 -10.01 -30.03 7.37
C ASP A 139 -9.78 -29.73 5.89
N GLU A 140 -8.75 -28.94 5.58
CA GLU A 140 -8.25 -28.61 4.24
C GLU A 140 -9.29 -27.86 3.39
N ASP A 141 -10.08 -26.98 4.01
CA ASP A 141 -11.12 -26.19 3.34
C ASP A 141 -10.69 -24.77 2.95
N GLY A 142 -9.49 -24.36 3.37
CA GLY A 142 -8.90 -23.05 3.10
C GLY A 142 -9.12 -22.02 4.20
N LEU A 143 -9.82 -22.36 5.29
CA LEU A 143 -9.91 -21.55 6.50
C LEU A 143 -8.86 -21.99 7.53
N PRO A 144 -8.07 -21.05 8.07
CA PRO A 144 -7.14 -21.38 9.12
C PRO A 144 -7.80 -21.67 10.46
N GLN A 145 -7.32 -22.69 11.17
CA GLN A 145 -7.77 -23.13 12.50
C GLN A 145 -7.84 -21.95 13.48
N ALA A 146 -6.85 -21.05 13.47
CA ALA A 146 -6.86 -19.89 14.37
C ALA A 146 -8.05 -18.95 14.09
N TRP A 147 -8.37 -18.73 12.82
CA TRP A 147 -9.52 -17.93 12.40
C TRP A 147 -10.83 -18.62 12.74
N GLU A 148 -10.93 -19.93 12.45
CA GLU A 148 -12.09 -20.72 12.81
C GLU A 148 -12.31 -20.78 14.32
N GLU A 149 -11.25 -20.91 15.13
CA GLU A 149 -11.34 -20.90 16.59
C GLU A 149 -11.78 -19.52 17.12
N GLN A 150 -11.30 -18.43 16.51
CA GLN A 150 -11.69 -17.06 16.84
C GLN A 150 -13.20 -16.87 16.64
N TYR A 151 -13.71 -17.28 15.48
CA TYR A 151 -15.13 -17.14 15.11
C TYR A 151 -15.99 -18.35 15.49
N GLN A 152 -15.43 -19.33 16.19
CA GLN A 152 -16.15 -20.52 16.68
C GLN A 152 -16.78 -21.38 15.56
N LEU A 153 -16.13 -21.42 14.39
CA LEU A 153 -16.42 -22.37 13.31
C LEU A 153 -15.94 -23.78 13.69
N ASN A 154 -16.21 -24.74 12.81
CA ASN A 154 -15.92 -26.14 13.09
C ASN A 154 -14.67 -26.63 12.36
N ILE A 155 -13.53 -26.52 13.06
CA ILE A 155 -12.16 -26.95 12.70
C ILE A 155 -11.95 -28.42 12.26
N GLY A 156 -12.95 -29.12 11.78
CA GLY A 156 -12.88 -30.52 11.38
C GLY A 156 -13.96 -30.89 10.38
N TYR A 157 -14.56 -29.90 9.76
CA TYR A 157 -15.59 -29.99 8.76
C TYR A 157 -15.53 -28.78 7.81
N ASP A 158 -15.24 -29.06 6.54
CA ASP A 158 -15.33 -28.12 5.41
C ASP A 158 -16.64 -27.31 5.44
N ASP A 159 -16.54 -26.10 5.99
CA ASP A 159 -17.59 -25.09 6.09
C ASP A 159 -17.16 -23.73 5.51
N ALA A 160 -15.99 -23.63 4.89
CA ALA A 160 -15.51 -22.50 4.08
C ALA A 160 -16.54 -21.95 3.08
N GLY A 161 -17.38 -22.83 2.53
CA GLY A 161 -18.44 -22.49 1.57
C GLY A 161 -19.81 -22.19 2.18
N ASP A 162 -19.95 -22.27 3.51
CA ASP A 162 -21.17 -21.87 4.21
C ASP A 162 -21.23 -20.34 4.36
N ASP A 163 -22.44 -19.83 4.53
CA ASP A 163 -22.77 -18.41 4.71
C ASP A 163 -23.56 -18.32 6.03
N LEU A 164 -22.84 -18.00 7.10
CA LEU A 164 -23.31 -18.16 8.48
C LEU A 164 -24.35 -17.10 8.86
N ASP A 165 -24.18 -15.88 8.39
CA ASP A 165 -25.04 -14.75 8.70
C ASP A 165 -26.04 -14.39 7.57
N ASN A 166 -25.94 -15.04 6.42
CA ASN A 166 -26.82 -14.96 5.25
C ASN A 166 -26.76 -13.60 4.53
N ASP A 167 -25.58 -13.01 4.46
CA ASP A 167 -25.33 -11.73 3.80
C ASP A 167 -24.92 -11.90 2.32
N GLY A 168 -24.55 -13.12 1.92
CA GLY A 168 -24.19 -13.48 0.55
C GLY A 168 -22.70 -13.73 0.31
N LEU A 169 -21.84 -13.54 1.30
CA LEU A 169 -20.46 -14.02 1.31
C LEU A 169 -20.38 -15.40 1.96
N THR A 170 -19.38 -16.20 1.58
CA THR A 170 -19.04 -17.43 2.32
C THR A 170 -18.00 -17.14 3.39
N ASN A 171 -17.88 -18.00 4.40
CA ASN A 171 -16.87 -17.89 5.46
C ASN A 171 -15.46 -17.64 4.89
N LEU A 172 -15.07 -18.32 3.81
CA LEU A 172 -13.79 -18.08 3.12
C LEU A 172 -13.65 -16.69 2.51
N GLN A 173 -14.72 -16.14 1.92
CA GLN A 173 -14.70 -14.79 1.37
C GLN A 173 -14.62 -13.74 2.47
N GLU A 174 -15.25 -14.00 3.61
CA GLU A 174 -15.18 -13.12 4.78
C GLU A 174 -13.80 -13.15 5.44
N TYR A 175 -13.17 -14.33 5.52
CA TYR A 175 -11.77 -14.44 5.91
C TYR A 175 -10.87 -13.56 5.04
N GLN A 176 -11.06 -13.60 3.72
CA GLN A 176 -10.30 -12.78 2.76
C GLN A 176 -10.60 -11.28 2.87
N ALA A 177 -11.82 -10.91 3.27
CA ALA A 177 -12.25 -9.52 3.45
C ALA A 177 -11.92 -8.96 4.85
N GLY A 178 -11.46 -9.81 5.78
CA GLY A 178 -11.19 -9.40 7.16
C GLY A 178 -12.47 -9.13 7.98
N THR A 179 -13.59 -9.75 7.61
CA THR A 179 -14.93 -9.49 8.19
C THR A 179 -15.34 -10.59 9.18
N ASP A 180 -16.38 -10.34 9.98
CA ASP A 180 -16.91 -11.29 10.96
C ASP A 180 -18.00 -12.17 10.34
N PRO A 181 -17.78 -13.49 10.18
CA PRO A 181 -18.74 -14.42 9.58
C PRO A 181 -20.06 -14.62 10.33
N HIS A 182 -20.21 -14.04 11.51
CA HIS A 182 -21.47 -14.04 12.24
C HIS A 182 -22.19 -12.69 12.18
N ASN A 183 -21.62 -11.70 11.50
CA ASN A 183 -22.13 -10.35 11.48
C ASN A 183 -22.30 -9.83 10.04
N PRO A 184 -23.55 -9.76 9.54
CA PRO A 184 -23.82 -9.44 8.14
C PRO A 184 -23.56 -7.96 7.81
N ASP A 185 -23.05 -7.19 8.76
CA ASP A 185 -22.75 -5.75 8.75
C ASP A 185 -21.58 -5.56 9.72
N SER A 186 -20.41 -6.04 9.30
CA SER A 186 -19.24 -6.29 10.15
C SER A 186 -18.72 -5.04 10.85
N ASP A 187 -18.75 -3.90 10.16
CA ASP A 187 -18.33 -2.62 10.68
C ASP A 187 -19.48 -1.79 11.29
N GLY A 188 -20.73 -2.14 11.00
CA GLY A 188 -21.93 -1.60 11.63
C GLY A 188 -22.43 -0.30 11.01
N ASP A 189 -22.10 -0.04 9.74
CA ASP A 189 -22.56 1.15 9.02
C ASP A 189 -23.98 1.01 8.43
N GLY A 190 -24.51 -0.21 8.41
CA GLY A 190 -25.85 -0.53 7.95
C GLY A 190 -25.95 -1.00 6.49
N VAL A 191 -24.83 -1.23 5.82
CA VAL A 191 -24.72 -1.99 4.57
C VAL A 191 -24.31 -3.41 4.91
N PHE A 192 -24.75 -4.37 4.10
CA PHE A 192 -24.31 -5.74 4.31
C PHE A 192 -22.97 -5.97 3.67
N VAL A 193 -22.09 -6.73 4.33
CA VAL A 193 -20.71 -6.99 3.88
C VAL A 193 -20.71 -7.47 2.41
N GLY A 194 -21.66 -8.35 2.05
CA GLY A 194 -21.83 -8.85 0.67
C GLY A 194 -22.23 -7.81 -0.39
N GLU A 195 -22.66 -6.62 0.01
CA GLU A 195 -23.00 -5.48 -0.84
C GLU A 195 -22.07 -4.26 -0.61
N ASP A 196 -21.16 -4.34 0.34
CA ASP A 196 -20.30 -3.24 0.79
C ASP A 196 -18.98 -3.18 0.02
N THR A 197 -18.56 -1.97 -0.37
CA THR A 197 -17.25 -1.73 -1.01
C THR A 197 -16.13 -1.59 0.01
N HIS A 198 -16.44 -1.26 1.28
CA HIS A 198 -15.48 -1.09 2.36
C HIS A 198 -15.92 -1.82 3.64
N PRO A 199 -16.12 -3.15 3.58
CA PRO A 199 -16.81 -3.96 4.59
C PRO A 199 -16.21 -4.00 6.02
N ALA A 200 -15.04 -3.39 6.21
CA ALA A 200 -14.33 -3.32 7.48
C ALA A 200 -14.20 -1.88 8.02
N ASP A 201 -14.78 -0.89 7.35
CA ASP A 201 -14.67 0.52 7.71
C ASP A 201 -16.03 1.22 7.71
N ALA A 202 -16.60 1.34 8.92
CA ALA A 202 -17.95 1.82 9.16
C ALA A 202 -18.23 3.28 8.72
N ARG A 203 -17.22 3.96 8.19
CA ARG A 203 -17.33 5.31 7.64
C ARG A 203 -17.85 5.30 6.21
N TYR A 204 -17.79 4.18 5.49
CA TYR A 204 -17.81 4.17 4.03
C TYR A 204 -18.94 3.31 3.45
N SER A 205 -20.18 3.66 3.85
CA SER A 205 -21.41 2.91 3.56
C SER A 205 -22.01 3.13 2.17
N ARG A 206 -21.56 4.16 1.45
CA ARG A 206 -22.16 4.56 0.18
C ARG A 206 -21.13 5.19 -0.73
N ASP A 207 -21.31 4.92 -2.02
CA ASP A 207 -20.66 5.58 -3.13
C ASP A 207 -21.77 5.82 -4.17
N GLU A 208 -22.46 6.97 -4.09
CA GLU A 208 -23.69 7.28 -4.84
C GLU A 208 -23.42 7.48 -6.34
N ASP A 209 -22.21 7.87 -6.74
CA ASP A 209 -21.83 8.04 -8.15
C ASP A 209 -20.85 6.99 -8.72
N GLY A 210 -20.30 6.13 -7.87
CA GLY A 210 -19.53 4.95 -8.24
C GLY A 210 -18.10 5.26 -8.67
N ASP A 211 -17.49 6.31 -8.11
CA ASP A 211 -16.13 6.73 -8.44
C ASP A 211 -15.04 6.15 -7.53
N GLY A 212 -15.44 5.38 -6.52
CA GLY A 212 -14.55 4.70 -5.59
C GLY A 212 -14.23 5.49 -4.32
N MET A 213 -14.74 6.71 -4.18
CA MET A 213 -14.74 7.45 -2.91
C MET A 213 -16.09 7.28 -2.20
N ALA A 214 -16.07 7.33 -0.87
CA ALA A 214 -17.29 7.19 -0.08
C ALA A 214 -18.00 8.54 0.14
N ASP A 215 -19.34 8.54 0.06
CA ASP A 215 -20.20 9.72 0.19
C ASP A 215 -19.88 10.54 1.45
N GLU A 216 -19.68 9.86 2.58
CA GLU A 216 -19.35 10.49 3.85
C GLU A 216 -17.98 11.18 3.82
N TRP A 217 -16.98 10.52 3.23
CA TRP A 217 -15.63 11.07 3.10
C TRP A 217 -15.63 12.31 2.21
N GLU A 218 -16.28 12.21 1.05
CA GLU A 218 -16.42 13.30 0.10
C GLU A 218 -17.06 14.53 0.75
N GLN A 219 -18.15 14.34 1.50
CA GLN A 219 -18.82 15.44 2.19
C GLN A 219 -17.95 16.09 3.27
N GLU A 220 -17.14 15.30 3.99
CA GLU A 220 -16.20 15.82 5.00
C GLU A 220 -15.06 16.62 4.37
N HIS A 221 -14.60 16.19 3.19
CA HIS A 221 -13.51 16.82 2.43
C HIS A 221 -14.00 17.79 1.34
N GLY A 222 -15.29 18.15 1.36
CA GLY A 222 -15.84 19.22 0.51
C GLY A 222 -16.07 18.86 -0.95
N LEU A 223 -16.07 17.58 -1.28
CA LEU A 223 -16.41 16.98 -2.56
C LEU A 223 -17.93 16.72 -2.65
N TYR A 224 -18.37 16.20 -3.80
CA TYR A 224 -19.77 15.93 -4.08
C TYR A 224 -19.97 14.47 -4.44
N SER A 225 -20.65 13.74 -3.54
CA SER A 225 -21.06 12.34 -3.68
C SER A 225 -22.03 12.00 -4.82
N THR A 226 -22.14 12.88 -5.81
CA THR A 226 -23.00 12.71 -6.98
C THR A 226 -22.29 13.14 -8.27
N ASP A 227 -21.04 13.58 -8.18
CA ASP A 227 -20.20 14.03 -9.28
C ASP A 227 -18.93 13.16 -9.38
N PRO A 228 -18.98 12.04 -10.13
CA PRO A 228 -17.88 11.06 -10.19
C PRO A 228 -16.62 11.58 -10.90
N LEU A 229 -16.64 12.85 -11.32
CA LEU A 229 -15.50 13.53 -11.91
C LEU A 229 -14.65 14.25 -10.87
N ASP A 230 -15.11 14.42 -9.64
CA ASP A 230 -14.28 15.02 -8.61
C ASP A 230 -13.24 14.05 -8.05
N ALA A 231 -13.47 12.73 -8.02
CA ALA A 231 -12.42 11.71 -7.78
C ALA A 231 -11.13 11.96 -8.54
N ILE A 232 -11.22 12.33 -9.82
CA ILE A 232 -10.05 12.50 -10.67
C ILE A 232 -9.42 13.90 -10.54
N PHE A 233 -10.05 14.87 -9.90
CA PHE A 233 -9.48 16.22 -9.83
C PHE A 233 -8.43 16.34 -8.72
N ASP A 234 -7.38 17.12 -8.98
CA ASP A 234 -6.40 17.59 -7.99
C ASP A 234 -6.84 18.99 -7.53
N PHE A 235 -7.43 19.09 -6.33
CA PHE A 235 -8.11 20.30 -5.87
C PHE A 235 -7.17 21.32 -5.22
N ASP A 236 -6.08 20.88 -4.61
CA ASP A 236 -5.08 21.73 -3.96
C ASP A 236 -3.80 21.92 -4.78
N ALA A 237 -3.73 21.26 -5.94
CA ALA A 237 -2.67 21.32 -6.94
C ALA A 237 -1.33 20.76 -6.44
N ASP A 238 -1.36 19.70 -5.65
CA ASP A 238 -0.18 19.10 -5.06
C ASP A 238 0.44 17.97 -5.91
N GLY A 239 -0.34 17.35 -6.79
CA GLY A 239 0.08 16.24 -7.65
C GLY A 239 -0.75 14.97 -7.50
N LEU A 240 -1.63 14.88 -6.50
CA LEU A 240 -2.55 13.76 -6.29
C LEU A 240 -3.98 14.16 -6.72
N SER A 241 -4.71 13.20 -7.28
CA SER A 241 -6.17 13.30 -7.44
C SER A 241 -6.87 13.01 -6.13
N ASN A 242 -8.09 13.54 -5.96
CA ASN A 242 -8.89 13.31 -4.75
C ASN A 242 -9.07 11.82 -4.42
N LEU A 243 -9.16 10.94 -5.43
CA LEU A 243 -9.21 9.49 -5.23
C LEU A 243 -7.88 8.91 -4.71
N GLN A 244 -6.74 9.38 -5.22
CA GLN A 244 -5.43 8.97 -4.69
C GLN A 244 -5.26 9.47 -3.25
N GLU A 245 -5.73 10.67 -2.94
CA GLU A 245 -5.71 11.21 -1.58
C GLU A 245 -6.63 10.44 -0.64
N TYR A 246 -7.81 10.03 -1.11
CA TYR A 246 -8.69 9.11 -0.39
C TYR A 246 -7.96 7.80 -0.04
N GLN A 247 -7.21 7.23 -1.00
CA GLN A 247 -6.44 5.99 -0.82
C GLN A 247 -5.25 6.17 0.13
N LEU A 248 -4.59 7.33 0.10
CA LEU A 248 -3.44 7.66 0.95
C LEU A 248 -3.85 8.20 2.33
N GLY A 249 -5.12 8.57 2.52
CA GLY A 249 -5.64 9.17 3.74
C GLY A 249 -5.24 10.65 3.93
N THR A 250 -4.83 11.33 2.87
CA THR A 250 -4.49 12.76 2.85
C THR A 250 -5.73 13.63 2.60
N ASP A 251 -5.62 14.96 2.75
CA ASP A 251 -6.75 15.89 2.63
C ASP A 251 -6.74 16.59 1.26
N PRO A 252 -7.76 16.37 0.39
CA PRO A 252 -7.82 16.92 -0.98
C PRO A 252 -7.94 18.43 -1.10
N GLN A 253 -7.94 19.14 0.01
CA GLN A 253 -7.91 20.59 0.05
C GLN A 253 -6.60 21.13 0.62
N VAL A 254 -5.64 20.28 0.97
CA VAL A 254 -4.43 20.63 1.69
C VAL A 254 -3.22 19.92 1.09
N ALA A 255 -2.51 20.66 0.24
CA ALA A 255 -1.37 20.16 -0.53
C ALA A 255 -0.18 19.60 0.27
N ASP A 256 -0.23 19.63 1.61
CA ASP A 256 0.81 19.25 2.57
C ASP A 256 0.07 18.97 3.89
N SER A 257 -0.46 17.74 3.99
CA SER A 257 -1.39 17.29 5.04
C SER A 257 -0.76 17.33 6.43
N ASP A 258 0.49 16.90 6.53
CA ASP A 258 1.22 16.87 7.80
C ASP A 258 1.96 18.17 8.16
N ARG A 259 2.11 19.08 7.17
CA ARG A 259 2.68 20.42 7.29
C ARG A 259 4.18 20.45 7.53
N ASP A 260 4.91 19.49 6.99
CA ASP A 260 6.35 19.47 7.06
C ASP A 260 7.04 20.32 5.97
N GLY A 261 6.29 20.69 4.93
CA GLY A 261 6.73 21.53 3.83
C GLY A 261 7.10 20.77 2.55
N ILE A 262 6.89 19.45 2.49
CA ILE A 262 6.80 18.67 1.26
C ILE A 262 5.31 18.48 0.93
N ASN A 263 4.98 18.49 -0.36
CA ASN A 263 3.59 18.30 -0.76
C ASN A 263 3.23 16.82 -0.70
N ASP A 264 1.97 16.46 -0.46
CA ASP A 264 1.59 15.05 -0.27
C ASP A 264 1.98 14.21 -1.49
N GLY A 265 1.71 14.70 -2.71
CA GLY A 265 2.12 14.08 -3.98
C GLY A 265 3.62 13.87 -4.18
N GLU A 266 4.47 14.52 -3.39
CA GLU A 266 5.93 14.36 -3.41
C GLU A 266 6.45 13.66 -2.13
N ASP A 267 5.66 13.56 -1.07
CA ASP A 267 6.08 13.07 0.24
C ASP A 267 5.97 11.54 0.33
N ARG A 268 7.01 10.88 0.84
CA ARG A 268 7.00 9.43 1.11
C ARG A 268 6.13 9.09 2.33
N HIS A 269 5.97 10.04 3.23
CA HIS A 269 5.21 9.89 4.47
C HIS A 269 4.27 11.09 4.67
N PRO A 270 3.29 11.29 3.77
CA PRO A 270 2.45 12.52 3.71
C PRO A 270 1.58 12.76 4.96
N LEU A 271 1.58 11.83 5.92
CA LEU A 271 0.84 11.91 7.18
C LEU A 271 1.75 11.98 8.41
N ASP A 272 3.08 12.04 8.24
CA ASP A 272 4.04 12.09 9.33
C ASP A 272 5.15 13.11 9.10
N ALA A 273 4.91 14.30 9.66
CA ALA A 273 5.77 15.47 9.50
C ALA A 273 7.21 15.33 10.03
N ARG A 274 7.53 14.17 10.62
CA ARG A 274 8.87 13.83 11.07
C ARG A 274 9.75 13.32 9.94
N TYR A 275 9.18 12.78 8.87
CA TYR A 275 9.88 11.99 7.86
C TYR A 275 10.15 12.70 6.54
N ARG A 276 10.11 14.04 6.56
CA ARG A 276 10.46 14.94 5.46
C ARG A 276 11.78 14.67 4.71
N LEU A 277 12.82 14.25 5.43
CA LEU A 277 14.18 14.25 4.92
C LEU A 277 14.71 12.82 4.89
N ASP A 278 15.13 12.40 3.72
CA ASP A 278 15.93 11.21 3.44
C ASP A 278 17.01 11.69 2.45
N GLN A 279 18.16 12.09 2.99
CA GLN A 279 19.19 12.83 2.23
C GLN A 279 19.93 11.93 1.25
N ASP A 280 20.08 10.66 1.58
CA ASP A 280 20.85 9.71 0.80
C ASP A 280 19.96 8.75 -0.01
N GLY A 281 18.67 8.69 0.29
CA GLY A 281 17.65 8.05 -0.51
C GLY A 281 17.60 6.54 -0.31
N ASP A 282 18.01 6.04 0.84
CA ASP A 282 18.00 4.59 1.13
C ASP A 282 16.68 4.09 1.75
N GLY A 283 15.72 5.01 1.93
CA GLY A 283 14.39 4.72 2.46
C GLY A 283 14.27 4.92 3.96
N LEU A 284 15.34 5.33 4.66
CA LEU A 284 15.29 5.73 6.06
C LEU A 284 15.19 7.25 6.22
N PRO A 285 14.26 7.75 7.04
CA PRO A 285 14.21 9.18 7.33
C PRO A 285 15.35 9.65 8.26
N GLU A 286 15.93 10.84 7.98
CA GLU A 286 17.02 11.48 8.74
C GLU A 286 16.77 11.44 10.26
N MET A 287 15.54 11.74 10.68
CA MET A 287 15.17 11.76 12.10
C MET A 287 15.15 10.37 12.73
N TRP A 288 14.71 9.35 11.99
CA TRP A 288 14.70 7.97 12.44
C TRP A 288 16.13 7.44 12.56
N GLU A 289 16.96 7.71 11.57
CA GLU A 289 18.38 7.36 11.61
C GLU A 289 19.12 8.04 12.76
N MET A 290 18.87 9.35 12.97
CA MET A 290 19.43 10.07 14.12
C MET A 290 19.01 9.47 15.46
N GLN A 291 17.80 8.92 15.57
CA GLN A 291 17.29 8.29 16.78
C GLN A 291 18.08 7.01 17.12
N TYR A 292 18.35 6.17 16.13
CA TYR A 292 19.04 4.89 16.31
C TYR A 292 20.57 4.97 16.08
N GLY A 293 21.07 6.13 15.64
CA GLY A 293 22.48 6.39 15.44
C GLY A 293 23.04 5.94 14.09
N LEU A 294 22.16 5.78 13.10
CA LEU A 294 22.49 5.59 11.69
C LEU A 294 22.84 6.96 11.05
N SER A 295 23.12 6.97 9.75
CA SER A 295 23.69 8.13 9.05
C SER A 295 22.99 8.41 7.73
N ASP A 296 22.18 9.48 7.73
CA ASP A 296 21.55 10.21 6.61
C ASP A 296 22.52 10.79 5.56
N SER A 297 23.59 10.07 5.25
CA SER A 297 24.59 10.40 4.24
C SER A 297 25.33 9.13 3.77
N ASN A 298 24.86 7.97 4.19
CA ASN A 298 25.40 6.65 3.99
C ASN A 298 24.31 5.68 3.52
N THR A 299 24.04 5.69 2.23
CA THR A 299 23.05 4.83 1.54
C THR A 299 23.15 3.30 1.79
N GLU A 300 24.18 2.83 2.49
CA GLU A 300 24.40 1.41 2.78
C GLU A 300 23.87 0.99 4.17
N ASP A 301 23.57 1.92 5.08
CA ASP A 301 23.11 1.56 6.42
C ASP A 301 21.62 1.25 6.52
N GLY A 302 20.77 1.76 5.62
CA GLY A 302 19.41 1.27 5.43
C GLY A 302 19.34 -0.23 5.17
N LEU A 303 20.32 -0.79 4.45
CA LEU A 303 20.38 -2.21 4.10
C LEU A 303 21.17 -3.05 5.11
N SER A 304 21.64 -2.42 6.18
CA SER A 304 22.42 -3.10 7.20
C SER A 304 21.50 -3.68 8.28
N ASP A 305 21.77 -4.94 8.61
CA ASP A 305 21.25 -5.65 9.77
C ASP A 305 22.26 -5.46 10.92
N TRP A 306 21.98 -4.51 11.83
CA TRP A 306 22.96 -4.06 12.83
C TRP A 306 22.98 -4.91 14.08
N ASP A 307 21.87 -5.54 14.44
CA ASP A 307 21.73 -6.43 15.60
C ASP A 307 21.75 -7.92 15.25
N ASN A 308 21.73 -8.27 13.97
CA ASN A 308 21.88 -9.61 13.42
C ASN A 308 20.69 -10.53 13.74
N ASP A 309 19.48 -9.98 13.73
CA ASP A 309 18.25 -10.77 13.85
C ASP A 309 17.68 -11.22 12.50
N GLY A 310 18.13 -10.62 11.39
CA GLY A 310 17.68 -10.94 10.04
C GLY A 310 16.89 -9.83 9.36
N LEU A 311 16.55 -8.75 10.06
CA LEU A 311 15.89 -7.59 9.47
C LEU A 311 16.92 -6.50 9.12
N THR A 312 16.78 -5.92 7.93
CA THR A 312 17.54 -4.71 7.58
C THR A 312 16.93 -3.50 8.26
N SER A 313 17.71 -2.44 8.44
CA SER A 313 17.23 -1.22 9.09
C SER A 313 16.00 -0.60 8.39
N VAL A 314 15.88 -0.74 7.07
CA VAL A 314 14.70 -0.29 6.33
C VAL A 314 13.46 -1.14 6.62
N LEU A 315 13.61 -2.45 6.80
CA LEU A 315 12.50 -3.34 7.20
C LEU A 315 12.09 -3.08 8.64
N GLU A 316 13.08 -2.84 9.51
CA GLU A 316 12.85 -2.43 10.90
C GLU A 316 12.01 -1.15 10.99
N PHE A 317 12.29 -0.17 10.11
CA PHE A 317 11.49 1.04 10.00
C PHE A 317 10.04 0.75 9.56
N GLU A 318 9.85 -0.12 8.58
CA GLU A 318 8.53 -0.52 8.07
C GLU A 318 7.70 -1.28 9.12
N LEU A 319 8.34 -2.13 9.92
CA LEU A 319 7.72 -2.93 10.98
C LEU A 319 7.58 -2.17 12.32
N GLY A 320 8.18 -0.99 12.43
CA GLY A 320 8.19 -0.19 13.65
C GLY A 320 9.04 -0.80 14.78
N THR A 321 10.01 -1.64 14.42
CA THR A 321 10.96 -2.30 15.32
C THR A 321 12.24 -1.45 15.46
N ASN A 322 13.18 -1.91 16.29
CA ASN A 322 14.38 -1.17 16.63
C ASN A 322 15.63 -1.83 16.02
N PRO A 323 16.29 -1.17 15.03
CA PRO A 323 17.33 -1.78 14.20
C PRO A 323 18.62 -2.14 14.94
N ILE A 324 18.72 -1.82 16.23
CA ILE A 324 19.88 -2.12 17.07
C ILE A 324 19.50 -2.98 18.28
N ASN A 325 18.28 -3.50 18.30
CA ASN A 325 17.75 -4.36 19.34
C ASN A 325 16.97 -5.53 18.73
N PRO A 326 17.53 -6.76 18.76
CA PRO A 326 17.04 -7.90 18.01
C PRO A 326 15.77 -8.55 18.61
N ASP A 327 15.02 -7.84 19.46
CA ASP A 327 13.84 -8.28 20.23
C ASP A 327 13.22 -7.02 20.86
N THR A 328 12.55 -6.23 20.04
CA THR A 328 11.89 -4.96 20.38
C THR A 328 10.73 -5.17 21.36
N GLY A 329 9.93 -6.22 21.14
CA GLY A 329 8.82 -6.61 22.02
C GLY A 329 9.28 -7.04 23.43
N GLY A 330 10.50 -7.53 23.55
CA GLY A 330 11.11 -8.00 24.79
C GLY A 330 10.50 -9.30 25.31
N ASP A 331 10.01 -10.14 24.41
CA ASP A 331 9.30 -11.39 24.74
C ASP A 331 10.16 -12.66 24.51
N ASP A 332 11.46 -12.46 24.27
CA ASP A 332 12.47 -13.47 23.96
C ASP A 332 12.30 -14.11 22.55
N ILE A 333 11.52 -13.50 21.65
CA ILE A 333 11.44 -13.85 20.22
C ILE A 333 12.11 -12.73 19.41
N PRO A 334 13.04 -13.03 18.48
CA PRO A 334 13.64 -11.98 17.67
C PRO A 334 12.64 -11.28 16.76
N ASP A 335 12.86 -10.00 16.44
CA ASP A 335 11.89 -9.20 15.66
C ASP A 335 11.62 -9.83 14.29
N ALA A 336 12.66 -10.38 13.65
CA ALA A 336 12.52 -11.14 12.41
C ALA A 336 11.60 -12.37 12.54
N GLU A 337 11.51 -12.97 13.72
CA GLU A 337 10.75 -14.21 14.01
C GLU A 337 9.46 -13.94 14.81
N ASP A 338 9.12 -12.69 15.13
CA ASP A 338 8.01 -12.31 15.99
C ASP A 338 6.82 -11.77 15.16
N PRO A 339 5.64 -12.42 15.18
CA PRO A 339 4.43 -11.94 14.51
C PRO A 339 3.84 -10.66 15.15
N SER A 340 4.39 -10.21 16.27
CA SER A 340 4.06 -8.94 16.91
C SER A 340 5.33 -8.27 17.44
N PRO A 341 6.28 -7.93 16.54
CA PRO A 341 7.67 -7.67 16.89
C PRO A 341 7.86 -6.35 17.66
N ALA A 342 6.96 -5.39 17.49
CA ALA A 342 6.90 -4.18 18.31
C ALA A 342 6.24 -4.38 19.71
N GLY A 343 5.69 -5.57 19.98
CA GLY A 343 4.99 -5.98 21.19
C GLY A 343 3.53 -5.52 21.33
N GLU A 344 2.72 -6.23 22.14
CA GLU A 344 1.40 -5.74 22.60
C GLU A 344 1.57 -4.63 23.68
N ALA A 345 1.91 -3.41 23.26
CA ALA A 345 1.88 -2.24 24.12
C ALA A 345 1.14 -1.08 23.43
N GLY A 346 -0.16 -1.01 23.67
CA GLY A 346 -1.05 -0.06 23.00
C GLY A 346 -0.68 1.41 23.18
N SER A 347 -0.81 2.19 22.10
CA SER A 347 -1.32 3.57 22.05
C SER A 347 -0.70 4.66 22.95
N GLU A 348 0.37 4.42 23.71
CA GLU A 348 0.98 5.43 24.58
C GLU A 348 2.52 5.43 24.52
N GLU A 349 3.13 5.67 23.35
CA GLU A 349 4.51 6.19 23.34
C GLU A 349 4.85 7.18 22.20
N LEU A 350 3.87 7.98 21.75
CA LEU A 350 4.12 9.23 21.00
C LEU A 350 3.81 10.48 21.85
N ALA A 351 4.21 10.47 23.13
CA ALA A 351 4.01 11.62 24.01
C ALA A 351 5.32 12.10 24.64
N PHE A 352 6.11 12.87 23.89
CA PHE A 352 6.98 13.92 24.47
C PHE A 352 7.16 15.14 23.58
#